data_AF-A0A6L7SSN9-F1
#
_entry.id   AF-A0A6L7SSN9-F1
#
_cell.length_a   1.000
_cell.length_b   1.000
_cell.length_c   1.000
_cell.angle_alpha   90.00
_cell.angle_beta   90.00
_cell.angle_gamma   90.00
#
_symmetry.space_group_name_H-M   'P 1'
#
loop_
_entity.id
_entity.type
_entity.pdbx_description
1 polymer ?
#
loop_
_entity_poly.entity_id
_entity_poly.type
_entity_poly.pdbx_seq_one_letter_code
_entity_poly.pdbx_strand_id
1 'polypeptide(L)'
;MKILFDHDTPATLRHHLTGHLVDRFAENDWKMLENGELIRRAEEAGYRVIVTTDKNMRYQQNLKNRSLATVVLQSPAWPKVRPNTDTTEQFA
;
A
#
# COMPACT_ATOMS: atom_id res chain seq x y z
N MET A 1 3.84 -12.91 -0.70
CA MET A 1 2.61 -12.43 -0.01
C MET A 1 1.78 -11.59 -0.97
N LYS A 2 0.50 -11.29 -0.64
CA LYS A 2 -0.35 -10.38 -1.43
C LYS A 2 -0.17 -8.93 -0.95
N ILE A 3 0.17 -8.05 -1.87
CA ILE A 3 0.42 -6.63 -1.65
C ILE A 3 -0.56 -5.84 -2.51
N LEU A 4 -1.16 -4.82 -1.93
CA LEU A 4 -2.14 -3.97 -2.60
C LEU A 4 -1.61 -2.54 -2.74
N PHE A 5 -1.54 -2.05 -3.96
CA PHE A 5 -1.15 -0.68 -4.25
C PHE A 5 -2.38 0.22 -4.29
N ASP A 6 -2.23 1.42 -3.73
CA ASP A 6 -3.15 2.49 -4.02
C ASP A 6 -3.05 2.99 -5.47
N HIS A 7 -3.99 3.84 -5.85
CA HIS A 7 -4.05 4.44 -7.18
C HIS A 7 -2.78 5.24 -7.50
N ASP A 8 -2.29 6.01 -6.53
CA ASP A 8 -1.20 6.96 -6.69
C ASP A 8 0.20 6.32 -6.52
N THR A 9 0.26 5.06 -6.12
CA THR A 9 1.51 4.31 -5.98
C THR A 9 2.11 4.02 -7.37
N PRO A 10 3.40 4.33 -7.57
CA PRO A 10 4.10 4.03 -8.82
C PRO A 10 3.95 2.56 -9.21
N ALA A 11 3.32 2.30 -10.36
CA ALA A 11 3.14 0.93 -10.86
C ALA A 11 4.47 0.20 -11.03
N THR A 12 5.54 0.95 -11.33
CA THR A 12 6.91 0.44 -11.51
C THR A 12 7.51 -0.19 -10.26
N LEU A 13 7.02 0.19 -9.05
CA LEU A 13 7.50 -0.40 -7.80
C LEU A 13 7.25 -1.92 -7.74
N ARG A 14 6.21 -2.42 -8.42
CA ARG A 14 5.88 -3.85 -8.48
C ARG A 14 7.04 -4.71 -8.99
N HIS A 15 7.89 -4.17 -9.86
CA HIS A 15 9.03 -4.89 -10.43
C HIS A 15 10.13 -5.18 -9.41
N HIS A 16 10.13 -4.49 -8.27
CA HIS A 16 11.09 -4.66 -7.19
C HIS A 16 10.52 -5.57 -6.06
N LEU A 17 9.25 -5.95 -6.14
CA LEU A 17 8.57 -6.83 -5.17
C LEU A 17 8.48 -8.26 -5.70
N THR A 18 9.59 -8.79 -6.22
CA THR A 18 9.65 -10.13 -6.81
C THR A 18 9.29 -11.22 -5.80
N GLY A 19 8.49 -12.21 -6.20
CA GLY A 19 7.99 -13.26 -5.29
C GLY A 19 6.77 -12.83 -4.46
N HIS A 20 6.19 -11.68 -4.75
CA HIS A 20 4.92 -11.23 -4.17
C HIS A 20 3.87 -11.03 -5.28
N LEU A 21 2.61 -11.23 -4.92
CA LEU A 21 1.47 -10.91 -5.79
C LEU A 21 1.11 -9.46 -5.52
N VAL A 22 1.28 -8.59 -6.52
CA VAL A 22 1.03 -7.16 -6.41
C VAL A 22 -0.18 -6.82 -7.26
N ASP A 23 -1.26 -6.44 -6.61
CA ASP A 23 -2.49 -5.94 -7.23
C ASP A 23 -2.62 -4.44 -6.95
N ARG A 24 -3.41 -3.74 -7.75
CA ARG A 24 -3.79 -2.33 -7.52
C ARG A 24 -5.28 -2.28 -7.21
N PHE A 25 -5.74 -1.32 -6.41
CA PHE A 25 -7.17 -1.04 -6.32
C PHE A 25 -7.72 -0.85 -7.74
N ALA A 26 -8.63 -1.74 -8.14
CA ALA A 26 -9.35 -1.58 -9.39
C ALA A 26 -10.06 -0.22 -9.35
N GLU A 27 -9.77 0.61 -10.35
CA GLU A 27 -10.05 2.05 -10.33
C GLU A 27 -11.55 2.40 -10.15
N ASN A 28 -12.46 1.43 -10.30
CA ASN A 28 -13.90 1.67 -10.19
C ASN A 28 -14.55 1.06 -8.94
N ASP A 29 -14.24 -0.20 -8.57
CA ASP A 29 -14.99 -0.89 -7.50
C ASP A 29 -14.60 -0.45 -6.07
N TRP A 30 -13.42 0.19 -5.93
CA TRP A 30 -12.86 0.52 -4.61
C TRP A 30 -12.70 2.02 -4.37
N LYS A 31 -12.83 2.84 -5.43
CA LYS A 31 -12.62 4.30 -5.37
C LYS A 31 -13.73 5.03 -4.60
N MET A 32 -14.89 4.41 -4.46
CA MET A 32 -16.03 4.93 -3.69
C MET A 32 -16.07 4.41 -2.24
N LEU A 33 -15.14 3.53 -1.86
CA LEU A 33 -15.12 2.98 -0.50
C LEU A 33 -14.42 3.97 0.43
N GLU A 34 -14.99 4.15 1.62
CA GLU A 34 -14.29 4.83 2.70
C GLU A 34 -13.01 4.05 3.07
N ASN A 35 -11.97 4.75 3.51
CA ASN A 35 -10.66 4.16 3.81
C ASN A 35 -10.74 2.97 4.78
N GLY A 36 -11.67 2.96 5.73
CA GLY A 36 -11.85 1.85 6.66
C GLY A 36 -12.44 0.58 6.03
N GLU A 37 -13.33 0.74 5.06
CA GLU A 37 -13.94 -0.34 4.29
C GLU A 37 -12.95 -0.91 3.28
N LEU A 38 -12.13 -0.05 2.68
CA LEU A 38 -11.03 -0.43 1.79
C LEU A 38 -10.00 -1.34 2.51
N ILE A 39 -9.60 -0.99 3.73
CA ILE A 39 -8.70 -1.84 4.55
C ILE A 39 -9.37 -3.15 4.90
N ARG A 40 -10.66 -3.14 5.30
CA ARG A 40 -11.40 -4.36 5.66
C ARG A 40 -11.46 -5.33 4.46
N ARG A 41 -11.83 -4.84 3.28
CA ARG A 41 -11.89 -5.67 2.07
C ARG A 41 -10.51 -6.16 1.64
N ALA A 42 -9.45 -5.38 1.86
CA ALA A 42 -8.10 -5.84 1.61
C ALA A 42 -7.72 -7.00 2.55
N GLU A 43 -8.06 -6.91 3.83
CA GLU A 43 -7.87 -8.01 4.79
C GLU A 43 -8.63 -9.28 4.36
N GLU A 44 -9.91 -9.13 4.03
CA GLU A 44 -10.79 -10.24 3.59
C GLU A 44 -10.32 -10.89 2.28
N ALA A 45 -9.79 -10.10 1.36
CA ALA A 45 -9.18 -10.59 0.12
C ALA A 45 -7.78 -11.19 0.33
N GLY A 46 -7.31 -11.28 1.58
CA GLY A 46 -6.06 -11.94 1.96
C GLY A 46 -4.81 -11.10 1.72
N TYR A 47 -4.93 -9.79 1.50
CA TYR A 47 -3.77 -8.91 1.44
C TYR A 47 -3.10 -8.82 2.82
N ARG A 48 -1.78 -8.66 2.80
CA ARG A 48 -0.95 -8.54 4.00
C ARG A 48 -0.29 -7.17 4.12
N VAL A 49 -0.19 -6.45 3.00
CA VAL A 49 0.40 -5.12 2.92
C VAL A 49 -0.43 -4.24 2.00
N ILE A 50 -0.73 -3.01 2.43
CA ILE A 50 -1.13 -1.91 1.54
C ILE A 50 0.06 -0.96 1.40
N VAL A 51 0.37 -0.59 0.15
CA VAL A 51 1.30 0.50 -0.18
C VAL A 51 0.47 1.68 -0.65
N THR A 52 0.67 2.84 -0.01
CA THR A 52 -0.07 4.06 -0.31
C THR A 52 0.83 5.28 -0.32
N THR A 53 0.40 6.35 -0.98
CA THR A 53 1.00 7.69 -0.87
C THR A 53 0.19 8.64 0.01
N ASP A 54 -0.97 8.19 0.52
CA ASP A 54 -1.81 8.96 1.44
C ASP A 54 -1.22 8.98 2.86
N LYS A 55 -0.63 10.12 3.23
CA LYS A 55 -0.04 10.34 4.56
C LYS A 55 -1.08 10.43 5.67
N ASN A 56 -2.34 10.68 5.32
CA ASN A 56 -3.42 10.78 6.29
C ASN A 56 -3.93 9.40 6.73
N MET A 57 -3.59 8.33 6.00
CA MET A 57 -4.05 6.97 6.32
C MET A 57 -3.63 6.51 7.72
N ARG A 58 -2.48 6.97 8.22
CA ARG A 58 -2.01 6.71 9.60
C ARG A 58 -2.93 7.31 10.67
N TYR A 59 -3.60 8.41 10.37
CA TYR A 59 -4.49 9.13 11.30
C TYR A 59 -5.95 8.73 11.15
N GLN A 60 -6.32 8.19 9.98
CA GLN A 60 -7.71 7.90 9.65
C GLN A 60 -8.19 6.51 10.10
N GLN A 61 -7.30 5.64 10.58
CA GLN A 61 -7.66 4.27 10.97
C GLN A 61 -6.93 3.85 12.25
N ASN A 62 -7.67 3.23 13.18
CA ASN A 62 -7.07 2.62 14.36
C ASN A 62 -6.37 1.31 13.93
N LEU A 63 -5.17 1.44 13.35
CA LEU A 63 -4.37 0.35 12.79
C LEU A 63 -3.91 -0.67 13.85
N LYS A 64 -4.14 -0.39 15.13
CA LYS A 64 -3.64 -1.19 16.26
C LYS A 64 -4.17 -2.63 16.31
N ASN A 65 -5.30 -2.93 15.66
CA ASN A 65 -5.92 -4.26 15.69
C ASN A 65 -6.08 -4.89 14.30
N ARG A 66 -5.35 -4.41 13.29
CA ARG A 66 -5.46 -4.89 11.90
C ARG A 66 -4.34 -5.90 11.62
N SER A 67 -4.66 -6.90 10.79
CA SER A 67 -3.70 -7.91 10.28
C SER A 67 -2.95 -7.44 9.04
N LEU A 68 -3.28 -6.23 8.56
CA LEU A 68 -2.75 -5.61 7.36
C LEU A 68 -1.69 -4.56 7.71
N ALA A 69 -0.48 -4.75 7.22
CA ALA A 69 0.57 -3.74 7.34
C ALA A 69 0.34 -2.59 6.35
N THR A 70 0.62 -1.36 6.76
CA THR A 70 0.51 -0.17 5.91
C THR A 70 1.88 0.44 5.67
N VAL A 71 2.25 0.60 4.40
CA VAL A 71 3.47 1.28 3.96
C VAL A 71 3.08 2.59 3.30
N VAL A 72 3.56 3.72 3.83
CA VAL A 72 3.30 5.05 3.27
C VAL A 72 4.55 5.55 2.55
N LEU A 73 4.46 5.68 1.23
CA LEU A 73 5.47 6.31 0.40
C LEU A 73 5.45 7.82 0.60
N GLN A 74 6.63 8.43 0.76
CA GLN A 74 6.75 9.88 0.97
C GLN A 74 6.44 10.70 -0.28
N SER A 75 6.42 10.07 -1.47
CA SER A 75 6.10 10.69 -2.74
C SER A 75 5.57 9.66 -3.76
N PRO A 76 4.59 10.05 -4.62
CA PRO A 76 4.18 9.25 -5.77
C PRO A 76 5.15 9.36 -6.96
N ALA A 77 6.15 10.25 -6.91
CA ALA A 77 7.07 10.44 -8.02
C ALA A 77 8.10 9.30 -8.06
N TRP A 78 8.05 8.46 -9.11
CA TRP A 78 8.99 7.34 -9.28
C TRP A 78 10.47 7.72 -9.14
N PRO A 79 10.97 8.84 -9.70
CA PRO A 79 12.36 9.25 -9.53
C PRO A 79 12.77 9.46 -8.07
N LYS A 80 11.83 9.78 -7.17
CA LYS A 80 12.06 9.95 -5.74
C LYS A 80 11.96 8.65 -4.95
N VAL A 81 11.22 7.66 -5.47
CA VAL A 81 11.04 6.35 -4.83
C VAL A 81 12.17 5.38 -5.22
N ARG A 82 12.58 5.40 -6.49
CA ARG A 82 13.59 4.51 -7.08
C ARG A 82 14.90 4.38 -6.26
N PRO A 83 15.50 5.45 -5.69
CA PRO A 83 16.78 5.32 -5.00
C PRO A 83 16.75 4.40 -3.77
N ASN A 84 15.58 4.17 -3.18
CA ASN A 84 15.41 3.44 -1.92
C ASN A 84 14.71 2.09 -2.09
N THR A 85 14.56 1.59 -3.32
CA THR A 85 13.83 0.33 -3.57
C THR A 85 14.57 -0.92 -3.12
N ASP A 86 15.90 -0.81 -2.93
CA ASP A 86 16.77 -1.91 -2.50
C ASP A 86 17.30 -1.71 -1.07
N THR A 87 16.95 -0.59 -0.43
CA THR A 87 17.44 -0.23 0.91
C THR A 87 16.42 -0.60 1.96
N THR A 88 16.78 -1.51 2.88
CA THR A 88 15.96 -1.84 4.04
C THR A 88 16.36 -0.93 5.20
N GLU A 89 15.70 0.22 5.38
CA GLU A 89 15.85 0.98 6.62
C GLU A 89 14.89 0.44 7.68
N GLN A 90 15.45 -0.13 8.75
CA GLN A 90 14.68 -0.50 9.94
C GLN A 90 14.29 0.79 10.67
N PHE A 91 12.99 1.12 10.66
CA PHE A 91 12.45 2.10 11.59
C PHE A 91 12.30 1.42 12.96
N ALA A 92 13.09 1.88 13.92
CA ALA A 92 12.99 1.52 15.34
C ALA A 92 11.73 2.09 16.00
#